data_AF-A0A094QK37-F1
#
_entry.id   AF-A0A094QK37-F1
#
_cell.length_a   1.000
_cell.length_b   1.000
_cell.length_c   1.000
_cell.angle_alpha   90.00
_cell.angle_beta   90.00
_cell.angle_gamma   90.00
#
_symmetry.space_group_name_H-M   'P 1'
#
loop_
_entity.id
_entity.type
_entity.pdbx_description
1 polymer ?
#
loop_
_entity_poly.entity_id
_entity_poly.type
_entity_poly.pdbx_seq_one_letter_code
_entity_poly.pdbx_strand_id
1 'polypeptide(L)'
;MSKEFDFFGDPQVSKLFDLVLELGMDLHVANTRIRSLEMQLVRNGDLKAGDIDAFRPTDSEKAVLDKTRDEFMDRLMRIITEVGPSEHPLREQWDAAIAKRSANDKK
;
A
#
# COMPACT_ATOMS: atom_id res chain seq x y z
N MET A 1 -10.73 0.15 -27.90
CA MET A 1 -10.08 0.50 -26.62
C MET A 1 -10.46 1.93 -26.31
N SER A 2 -11.29 2.13 -25.28
CA SER A 2 -11.68 3.46 -24.82
C SER A 2 -10.42 4.26 -24.50
N LYS A 3 -10.27 5.46 -25.07
CA LYS A 3 -9.25 6.41 -24.62
C LYS A 3 -9.42 6.56 -23.11
N GLU A 4 -8.42 6.16 -22.33
CA GLU A 4 -8.32 6.57 -20.92
C GLU A 4 -8.66 8.05 -20.87
N PHE A 5 -9.64 8.41 -20.06
CA PHE A 5 -9.99 9.82 -19.87
C PHE A 5 -8.76 10.49 -19.26
N ASP A 6 -8.10 11.36 -20.02
CA ASP A 6 -6.95 12.10 -19.55
C ASP A 6 -7.42 13.24 -18.63
N PHE A 7 -7.74 12.87 -17.39
CA PHE A 7 -8.23 13.80 -16.37
C PHE A 7 -7.19 14.87 -15.99
N PHE A 8 -5.91 14.58 -16.16
CA PHE A 8 -4.81 15.41 -15.64
C PHE A 8 -3.96 16.07 -16.72
N GLY A 9 -4.19 15.77 -18.00
CA GLY A 9 -3.43 16.33 -19.13
C GLY A 9 -2.00 15.79 -19.22
N ASP A 10 -1.63 14.84 -18.36
CA ASP A 10 -0.35 14.14 -18.35
C ASP A 10 -0.62 12.63 -18.18
N PRO A 11 -0.31 11.80 -19.19
CA PRO A 11 -0.49 10.36 -19.13
C PRO A 11 0.26 9.67 -17.97
N GLN A 12 1.35 10.26 -17.47
CA GLN A 12 2.07 9.72 -16.32
C GLN A 12 1.33 9.99 -15.01
N VAL A 13 0.74 11.17 -14.86
CA VAL A 13 -0.07 11.53 -13.70
C VAL A 13 -1.37 10.72 -13.67
N SER A 14 -2.02 10.55 -14.82
CA SER A 14 -3.21 9.70 -14.95
C SER A 14 -2.93 8.25 -14.54
N LYS A 15 -1.79 7.67 -14.95
CA LYS A 15 -1.38 6.32 -14.51
C LYS A 15 -1.03 6.24 -13.03
N LEU A 16 -0.38 7.25 -12.47
CA LEU A 16 -0.10 7.29 -11.03
C LEU A 16 -1.41 7.33 -10.24
N PHE A 17 -2.38 8.13 -10.70
CA PHE A 17 -3.70 8.18 -10.10
C PHE A 17 -4.42 6.82 -10.16
N ASP A 18 -4.38 6.13 -11.30
CA ASP A 18 -4.95 4.79 -11.43
C ASP A 18 -4.29 3.79 -10.46
N LEU A 19 -2.96 3.85 -10.28
CA LEU A 19 -2.27 3.03 -9.28
C LEU A 19 -2.68 3.37 -7.85
N VAL A 20 -2.91 4.64 -7.54
CA VAL A 20 -3.41 5.07 -6.21
C VAL A 20 -4.83 4.56 -5.98
N LEU A 21 -5.69 4.59 -7.01
CA LEU A 21 -7.04 4.02 -6.93
C LEU A 21 -6.98 2.51 -6.68
N GLU A 22 -6.12 1.78 -7.39
CA GLU A 22 -5.93 0.34 -7.19
C GLU A 22 -5.46 0.02 -5.76
N LEU A 23 -4.47 0.76 -5.25
CA LEU A 23 -4.02 0.64 -3.86
C LEU A 23 -5.15 0.94 -2.87
N GLY A 24 -6.01 1.91 -3.18
CA GLY A 24 -7.20 2.22 -2.38
C GLY A 24 -8.19 1.05 -2.33
N MET A 25 -8.37 0.34 -3.45
CA MET A 25 -9.21 -0.85 -3.52
C MET A 25 -8.61 -2.01 -2.71
N ASP A 26 -7.31 -2.25 -2.82
CA ASP A 26 -6.61 -3.26 -2.01
C ASP A 26 -6.72 -2.97 -0.51
N LEU A 27 -6.53 -1.72 -0.10
CA LEU A 27 -6.70 -1.29 1.28
C LEU A 27 -8.15 -1.49 1.76
N HIS A 28 -9.14 -1.19 0.92
CA HIS A 28 -10.54 -1.43 1.23
C HIS A 28 -10.83 -2.92 1.47
N VAL A 29 -10.29 -3.80 0.62
CA VAL A 29 -10.41 -5.26 0.79
C VAL A 29 -9.74 -5.72 2.08
N ALA A 30 -8.54 -5.23 2.39
CA ALA A 30 -7.83 -5.54 3.64
C ALA A 30 -8.65 -5.13 4.87
N ASN A 31 -9.19 -3.90 4.88
CA ASN A 31 -10.04 -3.40 5.97
C ASN A 31 -11.33 -4.22 6.11
N THR A 32 -11.95 -4.61 5.00
CA THR A 32 -13.14 -5.48 5.01
C THR A 32 -12.84 -6.85 5.62
N ARG A 33 -11.67 -7.43 5.31
CA ARG A 33 -11.22 -8.69 5.91
C ARG A 33 -10.96 -8.56 7.41
N ILE A 34 -10.31 -7.47 7.84
CA ILE A 34 -10.08 -7.19 9.27
C ILE A 34 -11.41 -7.07 10.01
N ARG A 35 -12.38 -6.31 9.47
CA ARG A 35 -13.70 -6.16 10.09
C ARG A 35 -14.47 -7.48 10.12
N SER A 36 -14.35 -8.27 9.05
CA SER A 36 -14.94 -9.61 9.00
C SER A 36 -14.35 -10.53 10.06
N LEU A 37 -13.03 -10.50 10.25
CA LEU A 37 -12.34 -11.24 11.32
C LEU A 37 -12.84 -10.82 12.71
N GLU A 38 -12.94 -9.52 12.98
CA GLU A 38 -13.52 -9.00 14.22
C GLU A 38 -14.94 -9.57 14.45
N MET A 39 -15.82 -9.49 13.44
CA MET A 39 -17.17 -10.03 13.52
C MET A 39 -17.19 -11.54 13.81
N GLN A 40 -16.26 -12.32 13.24
CA GLN A 40 -16.13 -13.75 13.54
C GLN A 40 -15.73 -13.98 15.00
N LEU A 41 -14.73 -13.26 15.51
CA LEU A 41 -14.26 -13.39 16.89
C LEU A 41 -15.35 -13.00 17.90
N VAL A 42 -16.10 -11.92 17.61
CA VAL A 42 -17.26 -11.53 18.43
C VAL A 42 -18.35 -12.60 18.43
N ARG A 43 -18.68 -13.15 17.26
CA ARG A 43 -19.70 -14.21 17.15
C ARG A 43 -19.29 -15.49 17.89
N ASN A 44 -18.00 -15.79 17.93
CA ASN A 44 -17.45 -16.94 18.64
C ASN A 44 -17.31 -16.69 20.15
N GLY A 45 -17.43 -15.44 20.61
CA GLY A 45 -17.30 -15.05 22.00
C GLY A 45 -15.86 -14.78 22.45
N ASP A 46 -14.89 -14.78 21.54
CA ASP A 46 -13.48 -14.52 21.80
C ASP A 46 -13.18 -13.01 22.03
N LEU A 47 -14.09 -12.15 21.58
CA LEU A 47 -13.99 -10.69 21.64
C LEU A 47 -15.37 -10.08 21.92
N LYS A 48 -15.45 -8.93 22.59
CA LYS A 48 -16.70 -8.15 22.65
C LYS A 48 -16.77 -7.13 21.53
N ALA A 49 -17.98 -6.82 21.08
CA ALA A 49 -18.17 -5.80 20.05
C ALA A 49 -17.58 -4.45 20.50
N GLY A 50 -16.73 -3.86 19.65
CA GLY A 50 -16.08 -2.59 19.91
C GLY A 50 -14.80 -2.67 20.75
N ASP A 51 -14.35 -3.85 21.18
CA ASP A 51 -13.10 -4.00 21.93
C ASP A 51 -11.87 -3.55 21.12
N ILE A 52 -11.86 -3.77 19.80
CA ILE A 52 -10.77 -3.29 18.92
C ILE A 52 -10.76 -1.77 18.85
N ASP A 53 -11.92 -1.13 18.67
CA ASP A 53 -12.04 0.33 18.58
C ASP A 53 -11.70 1.02 19.92
N ALA A 54 -12.03 0.36 21.03
CA ALA A 54 -11.72 0.82 22.38
C ALA A 54 -10.31 0.43 22.85
N PHE A 55 -9.55 -0.35 22.06
CA PHE A 55 -8.26 -0.88 22.45
C PHE A 55 -7.30 0.24 22.90
N ARG A 56 -6.70 0.05 24.08
CA ARG A 56 -5.67 0.93 24.62
C ARG A 56 -4.45 0.07 24.91
N PRO A 57 -3.37 0.19 24.12
CA PRO A 57 -2.19 -0.61 24.34
C PRO A 57 -1.54 -0.23 25.67
N THR A 58 -1.02 -1.22 26.36
CA THR A 58 -0.06 -1.04 27.46
C THR A 58 1.24 -0.41 26.93
N ASP A 59 2.10 0.09 27.82
CA ASP A 59 3.38 0.69 27.42
C ASP A 59 4.25 -0.29 26.61
N SER A 60 4.23 -1.58 26.96
CA SER A 60 4.95 -2.62 26.24
C SER A 60 4.38 -2.89 24.84
N GLU A 61 3.05 -2.94 24.70
CA GLU A 61 2.41 -3.15 23.39
C GLU A 61 2.58 -1.93 22.49
N LYS A 62 2.49 -0.73 23.08
CA LYS A 62 2.74 0.53 22.38
C LYS A 62 4.14 0.57 21.81
N ALA A 63 5.16 0.16 22.56
CA ALA A 63 6.53 0.10 22.06
C ALA A 63 6.68 -0.82 20.83
N VAL A 64 5.95 -1.93 20.77
CA VAL A 64 5.94 -2.83 19.60
C VAL A 64 5.25 -2.18 18.40
N LEU A 65 4.11 -1.52 18.62
CA LEU A 65 3.37 -0.81 17.57
C LEU A 65 4.16 0.38 17.02
N ASP A 66 4.77 1.17 17.90
CA ASP A 66 5.61 2.31 17.55
C ASP A 66 6.84 1.88 16.76
N LYS A 67 7.52 0.80 17.17
CA LYS A 67 8.65 0.23 16.40
C LYS A 67 8.24 -0.15 14.98
N THR A 68 7.10 -0.82 14.83
CA THR A 68 6.60 -1.24 13.50
C THR A 68 6.27 -0.04 12.62
N ARG A 69 5.67 1.01 13.20
CA ARG A 69 5.41 2.28 12.52
C ARG A 69 6.72 2.95 12.09
N ASP A 70 7.68 3.06 12.99
CA ASP A 70 8.93 3.77 12.75
C ASP A 70 9.75 3.06 11.66
N GLU A 71 9.86 1.73 11.69
CA GLU A 71 10.49 0.95 10.62
C GLU A 71 9.80 1.14 9.26
N PHE A 72 8.48 1.30 9.24
CA PHE A 72 7.74 1.61 8.02
C PHE A 72 8.03 3.02 7.52
N MET A 73 8.03 4.01 8.41
CA MET A 73 8.35 5.40 8.07
C MET A 73 9.79 5.55 7.57
N ASP A 74 10.75 4.86 8.18
CA ASP A 74 12.15 4.85 7.73
C ASP A 74 12.29 4.29 6.32
N ARG A 75 11.57 3.21 5.99
CA ARG A 75 11.53 2.67 4.63
C ARG A 75 10.97 3.68 3.62
N LEU A 76 9.89 4.37 3.98
CA LEU A 76 9.30 5.41 3.12
C LEU A 76 10.26 6.60 2.93
N MET A 77 10.86 7.08 4.02
CA MET A 77 11.83 8.17 3.98
C MET A 77 13.03 7.81 3.12
N ARG A 78 13.55 6.58 3.22
CA ARG A 78 14.63 6.10 2.35
C ARG A 78 14.22 6.16 0.87
N ILE A 79 13.01 5.70 0.52
CA ILE A 79 12.51 5.77 -0.87
C ILE A 79 12.44 7.22 -1.38
N ILE A 80 12.06 8.17 -0.53
CA ILE A 80 11.90 9.59 -0.89
C ILE A 80 13.26 10.32 -0.96
N THR A 81 14.19 9.98 -0.07
CA THR A 81 15.44 10.73 0.13
C THR A 81 16.66 10.11 -0.56
N GLU A 82 16.64 8.82 -0.91
CA GLU A 82 17.71 8.23 -1.74
C GLU A 82 17.67 8.81 -3.16
N VAL A 83 18.57 9.76 -3.40
CA VAL A 83 18.94 10.21 -4.74
C VAL A 83 20.07 9.31 -5.24
N GLY A 84 19.72 8.21 -5.91
CA GLY A 84 20.67 7.27 -6.52
C GLY A 84 19.98 6.08 -7.22
N PRO A 85 20.65 5.39 -8.17
CA PRO A 85 20.11 4.20 -8.83
C PRO A 85 19.96 3.11 -7.78
N SER A 86 18.73 2.92 -7.32
CA SER A 86 18.44 2.40 -6.00
C SER A 86 18.43 0.88 -6.03
N GLU A 87 19.11 0.25 -5.06
CA GLU A 87 18.97 -1.16 -4.70
C GLU A 87 17.58 -1.43 -4.08
N HIS A 88 16.52 -1.10 -4.81
CA HIS A 88 15.16 -1.48 -4.50
C HIS A 88 14.77 -2.58 -5.50
N PRO A 89 14.51 -3.83 -5.06
CA PRO A 89 14.18 -4.93 -5.97
C PRO A 89 12.96 -4.64 -6.85
N LEU A 90 12.08 -3.73 -6.41
CA LEU A 90 10.95 -3.24 -7.20
C LEU A 90 11.34 -2.25 -8.31
N ARG A 91 12.40 -1.44 -8.13
CA ARG A 91 12.89 -0.51 -9.17
C ARG A 91 13.59 -1.26 -10.30
N GLU A 92 14.41 -2.26 -10.00
CA GLU A 92 15.02 -3.09 -11.06
C GLU A 92 13.95 -3.85 -11.87
N GLN A 93 12.93 -4.39 -11.21
CA GLN A 93 11.80 -5.03 -11.89
C GLN A 93 10.98 -4.03 -12.71
N TRP A 94 10.82 -2.80 -12.21
CA TRP A 94 10.16 -1.71 -12.92
C TRP A 94 10.94 -1.25 -14.15
N ASP A 95 12.25 -1.05 -14.01
CA ASP A 95 13.15 -0.67 -15.10
C ASP A 95 13.22 -1.76 -16.16
N ALA A 96 13.28 -3.03 -15.75
CA ALA A 96 13.19 -4.18 -16.65
C ALA A 96 11.83 -4.24 -17.38
N ALA A 97 10.72 -3.94 -16.70
CA ALA A 97 9.40 -3.89 -17.31
C ALA A 97 9.27 -2.74 -18.33
N ILE A 98 9.82 -1.55 -18.01
CA ILE A 98 9.90 -0.41 -18.92
C ILE A 98 10.75 -0.76 -20.15
N ALA A 99 11.94 -1.34 -19.94
CA ALA A 99 12.84 -1.76 -21.01
C ALA A 99 12.14 -2.76 -21.94
N LYS A 100 11.46 -3.77 -21.39
CA LYS A 100 10.68 -4.76 -22.15
C LYS A 100 9.55 -4.12 -22.96
N ARG A 101 8.83 -3.15 -22.41
CA ARG A 101 7.75 -2.43 -23.11
C ARG A 101 8.30 -1.59 -24.27
N SER A 102 9.38 -0.84 -24.04
CA SER A 102 10.00 -0.01 -25.07
C SER A 102 10.61 -0.81 -26.24
N ALA A 103 11.01 -2.06 -26.00
CA ALA A 103 11.46 -2.98 -27.05
C ALA A 103 10.31 -3.53 -27.90
N ASN A 104 9.10 -3.64 -27.32
CA ASN A 104 7.91 -4.16 -28.00
C ASN A 104 7.23 -3.10 -28.89
N ASP A 105 7.30 -1.82 -28.51
CA ASP A 105 6.77 -0.70 -29.32
C ASP A 105 7.63 -0.36 -30.57
N LYS A 106 8.85 -0.92 -30.68
CA LYS A 106 9.74 -0.75 -31.84
C LYS A 106 9.60 -1.85 -32.92
N LYS A 107 8.70 -2.81 -32.73
CA LYS A 107 8.39 -3.90 -33.67
C LYS A 107 7.06 -3.64 -34.36
#